data_AF-N0B2B0-F1
#
_entry.id   AF-N0B2B0-F1
#
_cell.length_a   1.000
_cell.length_b   1.000
_cell.length_c   1.000
_cell.angle_alpha   90.00
_cell.angle_beta   90.00
_cell.angle_gamma   90.00
#
_symmetry.space_group_name_H-M   'P 1'
#
loop_
_entity.id
_entity.type
_entity.pdbx_description
1 polymer ?
#
loop_
_entity_poly.entity_id
_entity_poly.type
_entity_poly.pdbx_seq_one_letter_code
_entity_poly.pdbx_strand_id
1 'polypeptide(L)' 'MLESRDNIGFDASRNTYVDLVQAEIIDPTKVVRVALENAVSVAGTLLLTEAIMTELPEPKTESAASPEL' A
#
# COMPACT_ATOMS: atom_id res chain seq x y z
N MET A 1 7.19 30.98 7.68
CA MET A 1 7.56 29.66 8.22
C MET A 1 6.53 29.37 9.29
N LEU A 2 5.50 28.58 8.97
CA LEU A 2 4.54 28.18 10.02
C LEU A 2 5.34 27.41 11.06
N GLU A 3 5.26 27.82 12.32
CA GLU A 3 5.80 27.04 13.42
C GLU A 3 5.06 25.70 13.44
N SER A 4 5.71 24.67 12.89
CA SER A 4 5.16 23.34 12.86
C SER A 4 5.22 22.80 14.29
N ARG A 5 4.06 22.43 14.81
CA ARG A 5 3.97 21.62 16.02
C ARG A 5 4.32 20.18 15.63
N ASP A 6 5.58 19.95 15.28
CA ASP A 6 6.07 18.78 14.51
C ASP A 6 5.58 17.42 15.01
N ASN A 7 5.39 17.29 16.33
CA ASN A 7 5.03 16.01 16.95
C ASN A 7 3.54 15.90 17.31
N ILE A 8 2.72 16.91 17.07
CA ILE A 8 1.30 16.83 17.43
C ILE A 8 0.56 16.03 16.38
N GLY A 9 -0.04 14.92 16.81
CA GLY A 9 -0.84 14.05 15.95
C GLY A 9 -2.00 13.40 16.70
N PHE A 10 -2.75 12.56 16.00
CA PHE A 10 -3.97 11.95 16.52
C PHE A 10 -3.72 10.54 17.04
N ASP A 11 -3.95 10.31 18.34
CA ASP A 11 -3.99 8.98 18.92
C ASP A 11 -5.37 8.36 18.65
N ALA A 12 -5.42 7.45 17.67
CA ALA A 12 -6.64 6.77 17.26
C ALA A 12 -7.22 5.82 18.33
N SER A 13 -6.43 5.38 19.31
CA SER A 13 -6.92 4.52 20.40
C SER A 13 -7.72 5.30 21.45
N ARG A 14 -7.36 6.57 21.66
CA ARG A 14 -7.97 7.47 22.67
C ARG A 14 -8.82 8.58 22.06
N ASN A 15 -8.86 8.69 20.74
CA ASN A 15 -9.57 9.72 20.00
C ASN A 15 -9.20 11.16 20.44
N THR A 16 -7.91 11.42 20.62
CA THR A 16 -7.42 12.72 21.09
C THR A 16 -6.10 13.11 20.42
N TYR A 17 -5.85 14.42 20.33
CA TYR A 17 -4.59 14.95 19.82
C TYR A 17 -3.56 15.02 20.94
N VAL A 18 -2.39 14.44 20.69
CA VAL A 18 -1.28 14.35 21.64
C VAL A 18 0.04 14.67 20.96
N ASP A 19 1.08 14.90 21.74
CA ASP A 19 2.45 14.78 21.26
C ASP A 19 2.76 13.28 21.06
N LEU A 20 2.89 12.87 19.80
CA LEU A 20 3.09 11.47 19.41
C LEU A 20 4.41 10.90 19.91
N VAL A 21 5.46 11.74 20.02
CA VAL A 21 6.77 11.30 20.51
C VAL A 21 6.70 11.04 22.01
N GLN A 22 6.07 11.94 22.78
CA GLN A 22 5.85 11.73 24.21
C GLN A 22 4.90 10.55 24.51
N ALA A 23 3.94 10.30 23.60
CA ALA A 23 3.03 9.16 23.69
C ALA A 23 3.65 7.83 23.19
N GLU A 24 4.92 7.83 22.78
CA GLU A 24 5.64 6.66 22.24
C GLU A 24 5.00 6.06 20.96
N ILE A 25 4.22 6.86 20.23
CA ILE A 25 3.65 6.52 18.93
C ILE A 25 4.65 6.97 17.86
N ILE A 26 5.67 6.15 17.62
CA ILE A 26 6.82 6.49 16.77
C ILE A 26 7.07 5.39 15.74
N ASP A 27 7.21 5.78 14.48
CA ASP A 27 7.65 4.89 13.40
C ASP A 27 9.13 5.14 13.06
N PRO A 28 9.94 4.09 12.81
CA PRO A 28 11.30 4.26 12.33
C PRO A 28 11.31 5.00 10.98
N THR A 29 12.26 5.93 10.81
CA THR A 29 12.38 6.75 9.58
C THR A 29 12.39 5.92 8.29
N LYS A 30 13.01 4.75 8.31
CA LYS A 30 13.06 3.84 7.15
C LYS A 30 11.67 3.36 6.73
N VAL A 31 10.75 3.12 7.67
CA VAL A 31 9.41 2.58 7.38
C VAL A 31 8.62 3.58 6.54
N VAL A 32 8.47 4.81 7.04
CA VAL A 32 7.69 5.85 6.35
C VAL A 32 8.32 6.23 5.01
N ARG A 33 9.66 6.37 4.96
CA ARG A 33 10.36 6.71 3.71
C ARG A 33 10.17 5.64 2.64
N VAL A 34 10.45 4.37 2.97
CA VAL A 34 10.36 3.27 2.00
C VAL A 34 8.92 3.04 1.57
N ALA A 35 7.94 3.20 2.47
CA ALA A 35 6.52 3.11 2.11
C ALA A 35 6.15 4.15 1.04
N LEU A 36 6.57 5.41 1.23
CA LEU A 36 6.31 6.47 0.26
C LEU A 36 7.07 6.24 -1.07
N GLU A 37 8.36 5.92 -1.00
CA GLU A 37 9.20 5.67 -2.18
C GLU A 37 8.61 4.53 -3.04
N ASN A 38 8.20 3.42 -2.43
CA ASN A 38 7.59 2.29 -3.14
C ASN A 38 6.22 2.66 -3.73
N ALA A 39 5.38 3.39 -2.98
CA ALA A 39 4.08 3.83 -3.47
C ALA A 39 4.21 4.73 -4.69
N VAL A 40 5.12 5.71 -4.63
CA VAL A 40 5.40 6.63 -5.75
C VAL A 40 5.99 5.87 -6.95
N SER A 41 6.87 4.90 -6.72
CA SER A 41 7.44 4.06 -7.77
C SER A 41 6.36 3.33 -8.59
N VAL A 42 5.46 2.60 -7.91
CA VAL A 42 4.36 1.87 -8.57
C VAL A 42 3.38 2.84 -9.22
N ALA A 43 3.00 3.91 -8.53
CA ALA A 43 2.09 4.92 -9.09
C ALA A 43 2.67 5.56 -10.36
N GLY A 44 3.97 5.86 -10.36
CA GLY A 44 4.69 6.41 -11.52
C GLY A 44 4.67 5.46 -12.71
N THR A 45 4.92 4.17 -12.49
CA THR A 45 4.79 3.14 -13.54
C THR A 45 3.37 3.10 -14.10
N LEU A 46 2.34 3.05 -13.25
CA LEU A 46 0.96 2.94 -13.68
C LEU A 46 0.47 4.17 -14.44
N LEU A 47 0.84 5.38 -13.99
CA LEU A 47 0.42 6.63 -14.64
C LEU A 47 1.05 6.84 -16.02
N LEU A 48 2.28 6.34 -16.23
CA LEU A 48 2.99 6.46 -17.51
C LEU A 48 2.76 5.27 -18.45
N THR A 49 2.03 4.25 -18.01
CA THR A 49 1.72 3.08 -18.82
C THR A 49 0.46 3.34 -19.65
N GLU A 50 0.62 3.49 -20.96
CA GLU A 50 -0.49 3.80 -21.88
C GLU A 50 -1.41 2.59 -22.16
N ALA A 51 -0.90 1.36 -22.05
CA ALA A 51 -1.68 0.15 -22.31
C ALA A 51 -1.13 -1.05 -21.51
N ILE A 52 -2.04 -1.95 -21.14
CA ILE A 52 -1.72 -3.23 -20.51
C ILE A 52 -2.38 -4.33 -21.35
N MET A 53 -1.60 -5.32 -21.78
CA MET A 53 -2.09 -6.49 -22.49
C MET A 53 -2.35 -7.62 -21.51
N THR A 54 -3.51 -8.28 -21.63
CA THR A 54 -3.89 -9.44 -20.82
C THR A 54 -4.26 -10.61 -21.72
N GLU A 55 -3.99 -11.82 -21.29
CA GLU A 55 -4.47 -13.03 -21.97
C GLU A 55 -5.98 -13.20 -21.76
N LEU A 56 -6.67 -13.77 -22.76
CA LEU A 56 -8.07 -14.13 -22.61
C LEU A 56 -8.19 -15.35 -21.69
N PRO A 57 -9.22 -15.43 -20.83
CA PRO A 57 -9.49 -16.63 -20.07
C PRO A 57 -9.65 -17.82 -21.01
N GLU A 58 -8.88 -18.88 -20.82
CA GLU A 58 -9.09 -20.13 -21.55
C GLU A 58 -10.46 -20.71 -21.18
N PRO A 59 -11.24 -21.21 -22.16
CA PRO A 59 -12.42 -21.98 -21.83
C PRO A 59 -11.98 -23.16 -20.97
N LYS A 60 -12.58 -23.32 -19.79
CA LYS A 60 -12.40 -24.53 -18.98
C LYS A 60 -12.82 -25.72 -19.85
N THR A 61 -11.85 -26.48 -20.35
CA THR A 61 -12.10 -27.82 -20.81
C THR A 61 -12.61 -28.58 -19.60
N GLU A 62 -13.90 -28.93 -19.60
CA GLU A 62 -14.34 -30.10 -18.87
C GLU A 62 -13.51 -31.25 -19.45
N SER A 63 -12.41 -31.58 -18.77
CA SER A 63 -11.62 -32.75 -19.09
C SER A 63 -12.59 -33.91 -19.06
N ALA A 64 -12.94 -34.41 -20.25
CA ALA A 64 -13.69 -35.62 -20.43
C ALA A 64 -13.08 -36.66 -19.48
N ALA A 65 -13.92 -37.20 -18.60
CA ALA A 65 -13.55 -38.33 -17.77
C ALA A 65 -12.90 -39.37 -18.67
N SER A 66 -11.58 -39.56 -18.53
CA SER A 66 -10.91 -40.71 -19.12
C SER A 66 -11.60 -41.95 -18.55
N PRO A 67 -12.21 -42.83 -19.37
CA PRO A 67 -12.66 -44.11 -18.87
C PRO A 67 -11.41 -44.88 -18.43
N GLU A 68 -11.40 -45.31 -17.17
CA GLU A 68 -10.44 -46.30 -16.69
C GLU A 68 -10.55 -47.57 -17.55
N LEU A 69 -9.45 -47.97 -18.17
CA LEU A 69 -9.15 -49.33 -18.65
C LEU A 69 -7.69 -49.63 -18.35
#